data_AF-A0A3N6MVN5-F1
#
_entry.id   AF-A0A3N6MVN5-F1
#
_cell.length_a   1.000
_cell.length_b   1.000
_cell.length_c   1.000
_cell.angle_alpha   90.00
_cell.angle_beta   90.00
_cell.angle_gamma   90.00
#
_symmetry.space_group_name_H-M   'P 1'
#
loop_
_entity.id
_entity.type
_entity.pdbx_description
1 polymer ?
#
loop_
_entity_poly.entity_id
_entity_poly.type
_entity_poly.pdbx_seq_one_letter_code
_entity_poly.pdbx_strand_id
1 'polypeptide(L)' 'MQLANLLRETLDVDCDEVWENERTPTPVRVFGVRLHSMGLSVREVVAVLELLGIDRSHGAIWNWTHK' A
#
# COMPACT_ATOMS: atom_id res chain seq x y z
N MET A 1 7.77 14.93 7.14
CA MET A 1 6.36 14.62 6.80
C MET A 1 6.16 13.12 6.98
N GLN A 2 5.17 12.67 7.76
CA GLN A 2 4.90 11.24 7.90
C GLN A 2 4.20 10.71 6.65
N LEU A 3 4.52 9.48 6.22
CA LEU A 3 3.89 8.83 5.07
C LEU A 3 2.36 8.84 5.19
N ALA A 4 1.82 8.62 6.40
CA ALA A 4 0.38 8.69 6.66
C ALA A 4 -0.25 10.04 6.28
N ASN A 5 0.47 11.16 6.48
CA ASN A 5 -0.03 12.48 6.08
C ASN A 5 -0.05 12.63 4.56
N LEU A 6 1.02 12.18 3.88
CA LEU A 6 1.08 12.17 2.42
C LEU A 6 -0.05 11.33 1.81
N LEU A 7 -0.25 10.11 2.32
CA LEU A 7 -1.25 9.19 1.79
C LEU A 7 -2.67 9.72 2.01
N ARG A 8 -2.96 10.31 3.18
CA ARG A 8 -4.24 10.94 3.46
C ARG A 8 -4.55 12.09 2.50
N GLU A 9 -3.58 12.98 2.28
CA GLU A 9 -3.73 14.13 1.37
C GLU A 9 -3.87 13.71 -0.11
N THR A 10 -3.18 12.65 -0.53
CA THR A 10 -3.11 12.27 -1.96
C THR A 10 -4.14 11.22 -2.38
N LEU A 11 -4.60 10.39 -1.45
CA LEU A 11 -5.47 9.26 -1.76
C LEU A 11 -6.93 9.47 -1.31
N ASP A 12 -7.22 10.48 -0.49
CA ASP A 12 -8.54 10.76 0.10
C ASP A 12 -9.15 9.52 0.78
N VAL A 13 -8.31 8.77 1.49
CA VAL A 13 -8.72 7.59 2.27
C VAL A 13 -8.38 7.80 3.73
N ASP A 14 -9.32 7.37 4.57
CA ASP A 14 -9.16 7.48 6.01
C ASP A 14 -8.04 6.56 6.48
N CYS A 15 -6.99 7.15 7.05
CA CYS A 15 -5.76 6.43 7.31
C CYS A 15 -5.74 5.60 8.58
N ASP A 16 -6.79 5.75 9.38
CA ASP A 16 -6.98 5.09 10.66
C ASP A 16 -7.70 3.74 10.51
N GLU A 17 -8.25 3.43 9.33
CA GLU A 17 -8.81 2.10 9.06
C GLU A 17 -7.69 1.06 8.88
N VAL A 18 -7.43 0.34 9.97
CA VAL A 18 -6.86 -1.01 9.92
C VAL A 18 -8.02 -1.95 10.22
N TRP A 19 -8.50 -2.72 9.25
CA TRP A 19 -9.51 -3.74 9.56
C TRP A 19 -8.95 -4.68 10.64
N GLU A 20 -9.74 -5.04 11.63
CA GLU A 20 -9.33 -5.81 12.84
C GLU A 20 -8.50 -7.08 12.54
N ASN A 21 -8.60 -7.62 11.31
CA ASN A 21 -7.90 -8.82 10.87
C ASN A 21 -6.81 -8.58 9.79
N GLU A 22 -6.53 -7.32 9.47
CA GLU A 22 -5.55 -6.94 8.45
C GLU A 22 -4.25 -6.45 9.09
N ARG A 23 -3.16 -7.16 8.81
CA ARG A 23 -1.81 -6.79 9.24
C ARG A 23 -1.31 -5.47 8.63
N THR A 24 -2.00 -4.90 7.64
CA THR A 24 -1.55 -3.72 6.87
C THR A 24 -2.64 -2.66 6.90
N PRO A 25 -2.34 -1.39 7.25
CA PRO A 25 -3.31 -0.31 7.16
C PRO A 25 -3.88 -0.15 5.75
N THR A 26 -5.19 0.13 5.64
CA THR A 26 -5.91 0.32 4.36
C THR A 26 -5.21 1.30 3.41
N PRO A 27 -4.69 2.46 3.86
CA PRO A 27 -4.00 3.39 2.96
C PRO A 27 -2.78 2.82 2.27
N VAL A 28 -2.01 1.98 2.99
CA VAL A 28 -0.82 1.34 2.42
C VAL A 28 -1.24 0.34 1.35
N ARG A 29 -2.34 -0.38 1.56
CA ARG A 29 -2.91 -1.29 0.55
C ARG A 29 -3.38 -0.51 -0.68
N VAL A 30 -4.18 0.55 -0.48
CA VAL A 30 -4.67 1.41 -1.57
C VAL A 30 -3.50 2.02 -2.34
N PHE A 31 -2.46 2.47 -1.65
CA PHE A 31 -1.24 2.97 -2.26
C PHE A 31 -0.57 1.91 -3.14
N GLY A 32 -0.37 0.70 -2.62
CA GLY A 32 0.19 -0.42 -3.39
C GLY A 32 -0.65 -0.79 -4.62
N VAL A 33 -1.98 -0.80 -4.50
CA VAL A 33 -2.90 -1.04 -5.61
C VAL A 33 -2.78 0.05 -6.68
N ARG A 34 -2.74 1.33 -6.29
CA ARG A 34 -2.60 2.44 -7.26
C ARG A 34 -1.27 2.42 -8.00
N LEU A 35 -0.17 2.11 -7.31
CA LEU A 35 1.14 1.94 -7.95
C LEU A 35 1.09 0.86 -9.04
N HIS A 36 0.44 -0.27 -8.75
CA HIS A 36 0.24 -1.33 -9.75
C HIS A 36 -0.62 -0.86 -10.93
N SER A 37 -1.73 -0.17 -10.65
CA SER A 37 -2.59 0.41 -11.70
C SER A 37 -1.88 1.47 -12.57
N MET A 38 -0.80 2.09 -12.07
CA MET A 38 0.06 3.00 -12.83
C MET A 38 1.11 2.26 -13.69
N GLY A 39 1.12 0.93 -13.68
CA GLY A 39 1.97 0.10 -14.53
C GLY A 39 3.16 -0.54 -13.84
N LEU A 40 3.34 -0.35 -12.53
CA LEU A 40 4.41 -1.02 -11.79
C LEU A 40 4.09 -2.50 -11.64
N SER A 41 5.06 -3.36 -11.87
CA SER A 41 4.98 -4.77 -11.52
C SER A 41 4.87 -4.98 -10.00
N VAL A 42 4.38 -6.14 -9.57
CA VAL A 42 4.32 -6.49 -8.13
C VAL A 42 5.68 -6.37 -7.45
N ARG A 43 6.77 -6.70 -8.14
CA ARG A 43 8.14 -6.57 -7.63
C ARG A 43 8.52 -5.11 -7.40
N GLU A 44 8.17 -4.23 -8.33
CA GLU A 44 8.44 -2.79 -8.21
C GLU A 44 7.61 -2.17 -7.09
N VAL A 45 6.35 -2.61 -6.90
CA VAL A 45 5.53 -2.17 -5.76
C VAL A 45 6.16 -2.58 -4.44
N VAL A 46 6.66 -3.81 -4.30
CA VAL A 46 7.41 -4.25 -3.11
C VAL A 46 8.62 -3.36 -2.87
N ALA A 47 9.43 -3.08 -3.90
CA ALA A 47 10.62 -2.23 -3.78
C ALA A 47 10.29 -0.80 -3.32
N VAL A 48 9.18 -0.21 -3.81
CA VAL A 48 8.72 1.11 -3.37
C VAL A 48 8.28 1.08 -1.91
N LEU A 49 7.57 0.03 -1.48
CA LEU A 49 7.16 -0.13 -0.07
C LEU A 49 8.37 -0.34 0.85
N GLU A 50 9.36 -1.14 0.44
CA GLU A 50 10.63 -1.31 1.16
C GLU A 50 11.38 0.02 1.32
N LEU A 51 11.42 0.86 0.27
CA LEU A 51 12.00 2.21 0.33
C LEU A 51 11.30 3.10 1.35
N LEU A 52 10.01 2.88 1.59
CA LEU A 52 9.19 3.57 2.59
C LEU A 52 9.24 2.90 3.97
N GLY A 53 10.03 1.84 4.15
CA GLY A 53 10.17 1.11 5.41
C GLY A 53 9.02 0.13 5.70
N ILE A 54 8.26 -0.25 4.68
CA ILE A 54 7.11 -1.15 4.78
C ILE A 54 7.50 -2.51 4.19
N ASP A 55 7.80 -3.48 5.05
CA ASP A 55 8.10 -4.85 4.62
C ASP A 55 6.81 -5.63 4.28
N ARG A 56 6.71 -6.10 3.03
CA ARG A 56 5.61 -6.93 2.54
C ARG A 56 6.08 -7.93 1.50
N SER A 57 5.49 -9.13 1.57
CA SER A 57 5.74 -10.16 0.58
C SER A 57 5.05 -9.85 -0.76
N HIS A 58 5.66 -10.30 -1.85
CA HIS A 58 5.07 -10.27 -3.20
C HIS A 58 3.66 -10.89 -3.23
N GLY A 59 3.43 -11.98 -2.48
CA GLY A 59 2.11 -12.61 -2.38
C GLY A 59 1.06 -11.72 -1.70
N ALA A 60 1.45 -10.91 -0.71
CA ALA A 60 0.55 -9.94 -0.10
C ALA A 60 0.12 -8.87 -1.11
N ILE A 61 1.08 -8.32 -1.86
CA ILE A 61 0.81 -7.31 -2.90
C ILE A 61 -0.05 -7.90 -4.05
N TRP A 62 0.25 -9.11 -4.49
CA TRP A 62 -0.55 -9.83 -5.49
C TRP A 62 -2.01 -9.97 -5.01
N ASN A 63 -2.21 -10.36 -3.75
CA ASN A 63 -3.53 -10.51 -3.17
C ASN A 63 -4.30 -9.18 -3.02
N TRP A 64 -3.62 -8.03 -2.97
CA TRP A 64 -4.30 -6.73 -2.97
C TRP A 64 -4.77 -6.30 -4.36
N THR A 65 -4.06 -6.73 -5.40
CA THR A 65 -4.26 -6.27 -6.79
C THR A 65 -5.18 -7.19 -7.59
N HIS A 66 -5.35 -8.45 -7.17
CA HIS A 66 -6.11 -9.48 -7.89
C HIS A 66 -7.35 -9.98 -7.13
N LYS A 67 -7.76 -9.29 -6.07
CA LYS A 67 -8.99 -9.57 -5.32
C LYS A 67 -10.04 -8.50 -5.53
#